data_AF-A0AAV4JGG6-F1
#
_entry.id   AF-A0AAV4JGG6-F1
#
_cell.length_a   1.000
_cell.length_b   1.000
_cell.length_c   1.000
_cell.angle_alpha   90.00
_cell.angle_beta   90.00
_cell.angle_gamma   90.00
#
_symmetry.space_group_name_H-M   'P 1'
#
loop_
_entity.id
_entity.type
_entity.pdbx_description
1 polymer ?
#
loop_
_entity_poly.entity_id
_entity_poly.type
_entity_poly.pdbx_seq_one_letter_code
_entity_poly.pdbx_strand_id
1 'polypeptide(L)'
;MTCESVSLNWKQELPYFLRQYRTTLHSTAKISPHEAATGWEMQTSLPEKIHPGRKSIKNITDNHCSAMGELKAYADHRCKAVQHKIQKRDTVLVGQPRLSKLTPPYNPNPYIVTDLKGI
;
A
#
# COMPACT_ATOMS: atom_id res chain seq x y z
N MET A 1 15.50 -11.39 8.09
CA MET A 1 16.73 -11.68 7.34
C MET A 1 16.82 -10.67 6.21
N THR A 2 17.41 -9.50 6.48
CA THR A 2 17.65 -8.46 5.48
C THR A 2 19.05 -8.66 4.89
N CYS A 3 19.17 -8.38 3.59
CA CYS A 3 20.24 -8.79 2.68
C CYS A 3 21.59 -8.08 2.88
N GLU A 4 21.93 -7.63 4.09
CA GLU A 4 23.19 -6.93 4.34
C GLU A 4 24.38 -7.88 4.59
N SER A 5 24.15 -9.21 4.59
CA SER A 5 25.18 -10.19 4.97
C SER A 5 25.50 -11.24 3.89
N VAL A 6 25.25 -10.99 2.60
CA VAL A 6 25.76 -11.88 1.54
C VAL A 6 26.27 -11.07 0.36
N SER A 7 27.53 -11.28 0.01
CA SER A 7 28.25 -10.71 -1.14
C SER A 7 27.74 -11.24 -2.49
N LEU A 8 26.43 -11.28 -2.69
CA LEU A 8 25.80 -11.72 -3.93
C LEU A 8 25.48 -10.50 -4.79
N ASN A 9 25.74 -10.62 -6.09
CA ASN A 9 25.37 -9.57 -7.04
C ASN A 9 23.84 -9.48 -7.10
N TRP A 10 23.28 -8.35 -6.66
CA TRP A 10 21.82 -8.17 -6.59
C TRP A 10 21.11 -8.41 -7.93
N LYS A 11 21.80 -8.20 -9.06
CA LYS A 11 21.24 -8.47 -10.40
C LYS A 11 20.98 -9.95 -10.63
N GLN A 12 21.78 -10.83 -10.02
CA GLN A 12 21.64 -12.29 -10.11
C GLN A 12 20.59 -12.82 -9.13
N GLU A 13 20.46 -12.20 -7.95
CA GLU A 13 19.47 -12.58 -6.93
C GLU A 13 18.06 -12.08 -7.23
N LEU A 14 17.94 -10.93 -7.92
CA LEU A 14 16.65 -10.32 -8.21
C LEU A 14 15.69 -11.26 -8.97
N PRO A 15 16.09 -12.01 -10.02
CA PRO A 15 15.23 -13.00 -10.65
C PRO A 15 14.70 -14.08 -9.70
N TYR A 16 15.53 -14.55 -8.76
CA TYR A 16 15.16 -15.56 -7.78
C TYR A 16 14.13 -15.01 -6.79
N PHE A 17 14.39 -13.82 -6.24
CA PHE A 17 13.46 -13.10 -5.38
C PHE A 17 12.11 -12.84 -6.07
N LEU A 18 12.13 -12.36 -7.32
CA LEU A 18 10.90 -12.07 -8.07
C LEU A 18 10.08 -13.34 -8.33
N ARG A 19 10.73 -14.47 -8.61
CA ARG A 19 10.04 -15.76 -8.77
C ARG A 19 9.33 -16.14 -7.48
N GLN A 20 10.00 -16.07 -6.33
CA GLN A 20 9.40 -16.36 -5.03
C GLN A 20 8.25 -15.40 -4.71
N TYR A 21 8.46 -14.09 -4.87
CA TYR A 21 7.44 -13.08 -4.64
C TYR A 21 6.18 -13.32 -5.48
N ARG A 22 6.35 -13.68 -6.76
CA ARG A 22 5.25 -13.99 -7.68
C ARG A 22 4.43 -15.22 -7.27
N THR A 23 5.02 -16.17 -6.55
CA THR A 23 4.37 -17.39 -6.08
C THR A 23 3.76 -17.25 -4.68
N THR A 24 4.23 -16.29 -3.88
CA THR A 24 3.75 -16.09 -2.50
C THR A 24 2.30 -15.60 -2.49
N LEU A 25 1.43 -16.28 -1.74
CA LEU A 25 0.06 -15.83 -1.52
C LEU A 25 0.04 -14.52 -0.71
N HIS A 26 -0.69 -13.51 -1.20
CA HIS A 26 -0.86 -12.26 -0.47
C HIS A 26 -1.83 -12.45 0.72
N SER A 27 -1.51 -11.92 1.91
CA SER A 27 -2.30 -12.12 3.14
C SER A 27 -3.78 -11.73 3.00
N THR A 28 -4.04 -10.58 2.38
CA THR A 28 -5.41 -10.06 2.18
C THR A 28 -6.14 -10.71 1.01
N ALA A 29 -5.51 -10.82 -0.16
CA ALA A 29 -6.15 -11.33 -1.38
C ALA A 29 -6.17 -12.87 -1.46
N LYS A 30 -5.33 -13.55 -0.66
CA LYS A 30 -5.13 -15.01 -0.64
C LYS A 30 -4.78 -15.60 -2.01
N ILE A 31 -4.19 -14.78 -2.88
CA ILE A 31 -3.85 -15.09 -4.27
C ILE A 31 -2.44 -14.57 -4.52
N SER A 32 -1.71 -15.28 -5.38
CA SER A 32 -0.33 -14.92 -5.72
C SER A 32 -0.30 -13.77 -6.75
N PRO A 33 0.74 -12.91 -6.75
CA PRO A 33 0.84 -11.84 -7.76
C PRO A 33 0.80 -12.35 -9.20
N HIS A 34 1.37 -13.53 -9.48
CA HIS A 34 1.30 -14.14 -10.81
C HIS A 34 -0.12 -14.53 -11.20
N GLU A 35 -0.84 -15.15 -10.29
CA GLU A 35 -2.22 -15.57 -10.49
C GLU A 35 -3.15 -14.37 -10.67
N ALA A 36 -2.95 -13.28 -9.90
CA ALA A 36 -3.71 -12.06 -10.07
C ALA A 36 -3.53 -11.44 -11.47
N ALA A 37 -2.33 -11.53 -12.04
CA ALA A 37 -2.02 -10.96 -13.36
C ALA A 37 -2.45 -11.88 -14.53
N THR A 38 -2.22 -13.18 -14.41
CA THR A 38 -2.40 -14.14 -15.52
C THR A 38 -3.69 -14.95 -15.43
N GLY A 39 -4.25 -15.09 -14.23
CA GLY A 39 -5.39 -15.97 -13.94
C GLY A 39 -5.02 -17.43 -13.69
N TRP A 40 -3.74 -17.80 -13.75
CA TRP A 40 -3.27 -19.17 -13.55
C TRP A 40 -2.14 -19.23 -12.51
N GLU A 41 -2.04 -20.37 -11.85
CA GLU A 41 -1.00 -20.62 -10.86
C GLU A 41 0.35 -20.87 -11.53
N MET A 42 1.41 -20.26 -10.99
CA MET A 42 2.77 -20.57 -11.44
C MET A 42 3.15 -21.95 -10.90
N GLN A 43 3.48 -22.87 -11.79
CA GLN A 43 3.99 -24.19 -11.41
C GLN A 43 5.35 -24.02 -10.72
N THR A 44 5.41 -24.31 -9.42
CA THR A 44 6.67 -24.38 -8.69
C THR A 44 7.13 -25.84 -8.59
N SER A 45 8.42 -26.04 -8.34
CA SER A 45 9.03 -27.37 -8.32
C SER A 45 8.54 -28.25 -7.16
N LEU A 46 7.85 -27.68 -6.17
CA LEU A 46 7.21 -28.45 -5.11
C LEU A 46 5.71 -28.61 -5.43
N PRO A 47 5.17 -29.85 -5.48
CA PRO A 47 3.74 -30.04 -5.58
C PRO A 47 3.07 -29.56 -4.29
N GLU A 48 2.31 -28.48 -4.37
CA GLU A 48 1.46 -28.02 -3.28
C GLU A 48 0.24 -28.94 -3.14
N LYS A 49 -0.20 -29.19 -1.90
CA LYS A 49 -1.47 -29.89 -1.68
C LYS A 49 -2.59 -29.01 -2.21
N ILE A 50 -3.31 -29.49 -3.23
CA ILE A 50 -4.45 -28.78 -3.82
C ILE A 50 -5.42 -28.40 -2.71
N HIS A 51 -5.51 -27.12 -2.38
CA HIS A 51 -6.47 -26.61 -1.41
C HIS A 51 -7.84 -26.49 -2.10
N PRO A 52 -8.88 -27.23 -1.65
CA PRO A 52 -10.18 -27.29 -2.33
C PRO A 52 -11.02 -25.99 -2.20
N GLY A 53 -10.43 -24.88 -1.78
CA GLY A 53 -11.11 -23.61 -1.51
C GLY A 53 -10.71 -22.46 -2.44
N ARG A 54 -10.21 -22.74 -3.66
CA ARG A 54 -9.79 -21.71 -4.62
C ARG A 54 -10.99 -20.82 -4.96
N LYS A 55 -11.05 -19.65 -4.33
CA LYS A 55 -12.11 -18.66 -4.56
C LYS A 55 -12.00 -18.15 -5.99
N SER A 56 -13.14 -18.01 -6.66
CA SER A 56 -13.19 -17.44 -8.00
C SER A 56 -12.50 -16.08 -8.04
N ILE A 57 -11.63 -15.88 -9.03
CA ILE A 57 -10.91 -14.62 -9.32
C ILE A 57 -11.86 -13.42 -9.45
N LYS A 58 -13.14 -13.68 -9.76
CA LYS A 58 -14.17 -12.66 -10.00
C LYS A 58 -14.40 -11.71 -8.82
N ASN A 59 -14.07 -12.11 -7.59
CA ASN A 59 -14.39 -11.33 -6.37
C ASN A 59 -13.15 -10.82 -5.62
N ILE A 60 -11.96 -10.83 -6.23
CA ILE A 60 -10.71 -10.42 -5.55
C ILE A 60 -10.76 -8.94 -5.17
N THR A 61 -11.18 -8.11 -6.12
CA THR A 61 -11.26 -6.65 -5.95
C THR A 61 -12.17 -6.30 -4.79
N ASP A 62 -13.35 -6.90 -4.73
CA ASP A 62 -14.37 -6.57 -3.73
C ASP A 62 -13.93 -7.03 -2.34
N ASN A 63 -13.39 -8.23 -2.22
CA ASN A 63 -12.82 -8.74 -0.96
C ASN A 63 -11.65 -7.87 -0.49
N HIS A 64 -10.78 -7.45 -1.41
CA HIS A 64 -9.66 -6.58 -1.09
C HIS A 64 -10.12 -5.19 -0.65
N CYS A 65 -11.08 -4.59 -1.37
CA CYS A 65 -11.70 -3.32 -0.99
C CYS A 65 -12.35 -3.38 0.38
N SER A 66 -13.08 -4.46 0.69
CA SER A 66 -13.68 -4.68 2.01
C SER A 66 -12.62 -4.73 3.10
N ALA A 67 -11.56 -5.54 2.92
CA ALA A 67 -10.48 -5.66 3.90
C ALA A 67 -9.69 -4.35 4.06
N MET A 68 -9.42 -3.62 2.99
CA MET A 68 -8.80 -2.29 3.06
C MET A 68 -9.72 -1.28 3.77
N GLY A 69 -11.03 -1.39 3.59
CA GLY A 69 -12.03 -0.59 4.31
C GLY A 69 -11.99 -0.84 5.82
N GLU A 70 -11.93 -2.10 6.26
CA GLU A 70 -11.77 -2.48 7.67
C GLU A 70 -10.46 -1.96 8.26
N LEU A 71 -9.35 -2.11 7.54
CA LEU A 71 -8.05 -1.60 7.95
C LEU A 71 -8.05 -0.06 8.08
N LYS A 72 -8.70 0.63 7.13
CA LYS A 72 -8.88 2.07 7.19
C LYS A 72 -9.71 2.47 8.41
N ALA A 73 -10.84 1.81 8.65
CA ALA A 73 -11.68 2.09 9.81
C ALA A 73 -10.93 1.86 11.13
N TYR A 74 -10.16 0.78 11.23
CA TYR A 74 -9.31 0.52 12.39
C TYR A 74 -8.24 1.60 12.58
N ALA A 75 -7.54 1.98 11.51
CA ALA A 75 -6.52 3.02 11.54
C ALA A 75 -7.11 4.38 11.93
N ASP A 76 -8.23 4.77 11.33
CA ASP A 76 -8.95 6.01 11.62
C ASP A 76 -9.41 6.04 13.08
N HIS A 77 -9.96 4.93 13.60
CA HIS A 77 -10.34 4.79 15.00
C HIS A 77 -9.13 4.89 15.95
N ARG A 78 -8.03 4.17 15.66
CA ARG A 78 -6.85 4.17 16.51
C ARG A 78 -6.19 5.56 16.56
N CYS A 79 -6.10 6.21 15.40
CA CYS A 79 -5.50 7.54 15.26
C CYS A 79 -6.44 8.68 15.69
N LYS A 80 -7.70 8.38 16.06
CA LYS A 80 -8.74 9.37 16.36
C LYS A 80 -8.90 10.39 15.22
N ALA A 81 -8.93 9.89 13.98
CA ALA A 81 -9.10 10.72 12.81
C ALA A 81 -10.44 11.47 12.87
N VAL A 82 -10.41 12.77 12.57
CA VAL A 82 -11.60 13.63 12.54
C VAL A 82 -11.69 14.25 11.16
N GLN A 83 -12.93 14.35 10.67
CA GLN A 83 -13.23 15.03 9.42
C GLN A 83 -12.79 16.50 9.50
N HIS A 84 -12.06 16.92 8.48
CA HIS A 84 -11.56 18.29 8.37
C HIS A 84 -12.70 19.26 8.04
N LYS A 85 -12.61 20.50 8.51
CA LYS A 85 -13.65 21.54 8.32
C LYS A 85 -13.29 22.58 7.25
N ILE A 86 -12.28 22.31 6.43
CA ILE A 86 -11.76 23.26 5.45
C ILE A 86 -12.77 23.37 4.31
N GLN A 87 -13.05 24.60 3.89
CA GLN A 87 -13.93 24.91 2.79
C GLN A 87 -13.16 25.58 1.64
N LYS A 88 -13.77 25.57 0.45
CA LYS A 88 -13.26 26.36 -0.67
C LYS A 88 -13.29 27.83 -0.29
N ARG A 89 -12.28 28.58 -0.71
CA ARG A 89 -12.04 29.99 -0.41
C ARG A 89 -11.59 30.31 1.02
N ASP A 90 -11.36 29.31 1.86
CA ASP A 90 -10.70 29.54 3.16
C ASP A 90 -9.26 30.00 2.97
N THR A 91 -8.83 30.91 3.84
CA THR A 91 -7.44 31.37 3.92
C THR A 91 -6.67 30.49 4.88
N VAL A 92 -5.66 29.78 4.37
CA VAL A 92 -4.87 28.80 5.12
C VAL A 92 -3.37 29.08 5.01
N LEU A 93 -2.63 28.68 6.04
CA LEU A 93 -1.17 28.62 6.00
C LEU A 93 -0.73 27.20 5.65
N VAL A 94 0.27 27.07 4.78
CA VAL A 94 0.78 25.76 4.33
C VAL A 94 2.10 25.46 5.04
N GLY A 95 2.28 24.20 5.44
CA GLY A 95 3.53 23.73 6.04
C GLY A 95 4.69 23.88 5.06
N GLN A 96 5.85 24.34 5.55
CA GLN A 96 7.04 24.52 4.72
C GLN A 96 8.16 23.55 5.14
N PRO A 97 9.04 23.15 4.21
CA PRO A 97 10.18 22.30 4.54
C PRO A 97 11.11 23.03 5.52
N ARG A 98 11.55 22.31 6.55
CA ARG A 98 12.44 22.87 7.58
C ARG A 98 13.88 22.88 7.06
N LEU A 99 14.36 24.06 6.65
CA LEU A 99 15.74 24.25 6.19
C LEU A 99 16.73 24.45 7.35
N SER A 100 16.28 25.11 8.43
CA SER A 100 17.11 25.36 9.61
C SER A 100 16.32 25.18 10.91
N LYS A 101 17.02 25.20 12.06
CA LYS A 101 16.36 25.13 13.37
C LYS A 101 15.39 26.29 13.60
N LEU A 102 15.66 27.46 13.03
CA LEU A 102 14.87 28.69 13.19
C LEU A 102 13.81 28.90 12.09
N THR A 103 13.75 28.01 11.09
CA THR A 103 12.72 28.10 10.05
C THR A 103 11.34 27.84 10.69
N PRO A 104 10.36 28.76 10.55
CA PRO A 104 9.04 28.55 11.11
C PRO A 104 8.35 27.36 10.42
N PRO A 105 7.43 26.65 11.10
CA PRO A 105 6.78 25.46 10.53
C PRO A 105 5.87 25.77 9.33
N TYR A 106 5.31 26.97 9.26
CA TYR A 106 4.38 27.39 8.22
C TYR A 106 4.95 28.54 7.40
N ASN A 107 4.61 28.56 6.10
CA ASN A 107 4.90 29.70 5.23
C ASN A 107 4.10 30.92 5.72
N PRO A 108 4.73 32.09 5.92
CA PRO A 108 4.04 33.29 6.39
C PRO A 108 3.00 33.82 5.39
N ASN A 109 3.13 33.48 4.10
CA ASN A 109 2.21 33.93 3.07
C ASN A 109 0.95 33.05 3.06
N PRO A 110 -0.24 33.64 3.27
CA PRO A 110 -1.49 32.90 3.24
C PRO A 110 -1.88 32.49 1.81
N TYR A 111 -2.51 31.32 1.69
CA TYR A 111 -3.05 30.78 0.45
C TYR A 111 -4.57 30.61 0.56
N ILE A 112 -5.24 30.64 -0.59
CA ILE A 112 -6.69 30.45 -0.69
C ILE A 112 -6.95 29.05 -1.24
N VAL A 113 -7.82 28.29 -0.57
CA VAL A 113 -8.21 26.95 -1.02
C VAL A 113 -9.07 27.06 -2.28
N THR A 114 -8.60 26.52 -3.40
CA THR A 114 -9.36 26.49 -4.66
C THR A 114 -10.32 25.30 -4.72
N ASP A 115 -9.82 24.11 -4.39
CA ASP A 115 -10.57 22.86 -4.44
C ASP A 115 -10.17 21.91 -3.30
N LEU A 116 -11.10 21.04 -2.91
CA LEU A 116 -10.90 20.00 -1.90
C LEU A 116 -10.84 18.63 -2.57
N LYS A 117 -9.83 17.83 -2.21
CA LYS A 117 -9.66 16.46 -2.73
C LYS A 117 -9.71 15.47 -1.56
N GLY A 118 -10.67 14.54 -1.63
CA GLY A 118 -10.91 13.53 -0.61
C GLY A 118 -11.81 14.05 0.52
N ILE A 119 -12.82 13.25 0.87
CA ILE A 119 -13.64 13.36 2.09
C ILE A 119 -13.28 12.15 2.96
#